data_AF-A0A9J5ZC05-F1
#
_entry.id   AF-A0A9J5ZC05-F1
#
_cell.length_a   1.000
_cell.length_b   1.000
_cell.length_c   1.000
_cell.angle_alpha   90.00
_cell.angle_beta   90.00
_cell.angle_gamma   90.00
#
_symmetry.space_group_name_H-M   'P 1'
#
loop_
_entity.id
_entity.type
_entity.pdbx_description
1 polymer ?
#
loop_
_entity_poly.entity_id
_entity_poly.type
_entity_poly.pdbx_seq_one_letter_code
_entity_poly.pdbx_strand_id
1 'polypeptide(L)'
;MESSRISLRPFRLTDVDDILLWAGDKRVTSTIRWDTLTTKEEALSFIKEVCVPQPWHVSICIDDRSIGFLWVIHPAMSDDIEAVEIGYAIAVEYWGQGIATKALKMAIPRIFNDFPQIVKIIACAISKNKASHRVLEKAGLTDVDDILLWAGDKRVTSTIRWDTLTTKEEALSFIKEVCVPQPWHVSICIDDRSIGFLWVIHPAMSDDIEAVEIGYAIAVEYWGQGIATKALKMAIPRIFNDFPQIVKIIACAISKNKASHRVLEKAGFHYERIVTLQGEFKKYGDK
;
A
#
# COMPACT_ATOMS: atom_id res chain seq x y z
N MET A 1 -22.37 -9.80 26.60
CA MET A 1 -21.65 -10.67 25.65
C MET A 1 -20.22 -10.20 25.64
N GLU A 2 -19.31 -10.97 26.24
CA GLU A 2 -17.88 -10.70 26.08
C GLU A 2 -17.53 -10.85 24.59
N SER A 3 -16.93 -9.82 24.01
CA SER A 3 -16.45 -9.88 22.63
C SER A 3 -15.24 -10.83 22.61
N SER A 4 -15.35 -11.95 21.89
CA SER A 4 -14.25 -12.91 21.74
C SER A 4 -12.94 -12.21 21.36
N ARG A 5 -11.85 -12.60 22.01
CA ARG A 5 -10.56 -11.92 21.90
C ARG A 5 -9.76 -12.50 20.74
N ILE A 6 -9.66 -11.71 19.67
CA ILE A 6 -8.76 -12.01 18.54
C ILE A 6 -7.31 -11.72 18.94
N SER A 7 -6.41 -12.66 18.66
CA SER A 7 -4.97 -12.52 18.93
C SER A 7 -4.10 -13.10 17.81
N LEU A 8 -2.85 -12.66 17.77
CA LEU A 8 -1.80 -13.21 16.89
C LEU A 8 -0.69 -13.79 17.76
N ARG A 9 -0.32 -15.05 17.54
CA ARG A 9 0.76 -15.72 18.27
C ARG A 9 1.52 -16.72 17.41
N PRO A 10 2.76 -17.08 17.77
CA PRO A 10 3.44 -18.22 17.14
C PRO A 10 2.59 -19.50 17.20
N PHE A 11 2.75 -20.35 16.19
CA PHE A 11 2.13 -21.68 16.20
C PHE A 11 2.75 -22.56 17.30
N ARG A 12 1.90 -23.40 17.88
CA ARG A 12 2.27 -24.46 18.83
C ARG A 12 2.02 -25.81 18.15
N LEU A 13 2.80 -26.84 18.50
CA LEU A 13 2.57 -28.19 17.97
C LEU A 13 1.17 -28.72 18.32
N THR A 14 0.58 -28.24 19.41
CA THR A 14 -0.79 -28.56 19.83
C THR A 14 -1.87 -27.96 18.93
N ASP A 15 -1.52 -27.01 18.04
CA ASP A 15 -2.47 -26.45 17.07
C ASP A 15 -2.71 -27.40 15.88
N VAL A 16 -2.08 -28.58 15.85
CA VAL A 16 -2.14 -29.53 14.73
C VAL A 16 -3.58 -29.91 14.34
N ASP A 17 -4.46 -30.08 15.31
CA ASP A 17 -5.87 -30.43 15.07
C ASP A 17 -6.65 -29.23 14.52
N ASP A 18 -6.32 -28.03 14.96
CA ASP A 18 -6.95 -26.78 14.59
C ASP A 18 -6.54 -26.31 13.18
N ILE A 19 -5.30 -26.60 12.75
CA ILE A 19 -4.82 -26.20 11.42
C ILE A 19 -5.65 -26.81 10.30
N LEU A 20 -6.09 -28.06 10.46
CA LEU A 20 -6.90 -28.74 9.46
C LEU A 20 -8.25 -28.04 9.20
N LEU A 21 -8.73 -27.19 10.11
CA LEU A 21 -9.95 -26.38 9.91
C LEU A 21 -9.84 -25.44 8.70
N TRP A 22 -8.63 -24.94 8.41
CA TRP A 22 -8.39 -24.03 7.30
C TRP A 22 -7.46 -24.64 6.24
N ALA A 23 -6.40 -25.33 6.65
CA ALA A 23 -5.44 -25.92 5.72
C ALA A 23 -5.95 -27.17 5.02
N GLY A 24 -6.97 -27.84 5.59
CA GLY A 24 -7.62 -29.00 4.98
C GLY A 24 -8.85 -28.69 4.14
N ASP A 25 -9.28 -27.43 4.09
CA ASP A 25 -10.46 -27.03 3.31
C ASP A 25 -10.06 -26.46 1.95
N LYS A 26 -10.47 -27.16 0.87
CA LYS A 26 -10.20 -26.74 -0.51
C LYS A 26 -10.75 -25.35 -0.85
N ARG A 27 -11.81 -24.90 -0.17
CA ARG A 27 -12.36 -23.55 -0.36
C ARG A 27 -11.39 -22.48 0.13
N VAL A 28 -10.57 -22.79 1.14
CA VAL A 28 -9.51 -21.92 1.65
C VAL A 28 -8.27 -22.07 0.78
N THR A 29 -7.78 -23.29 0.59
CA THR A 29 -6.49 -23.55 -0.07
C THR A 29 -6.46 -23.16 -1.55
N SER A 30 -7.61 -23.22 -2.25
CA SER A 30 -7.74 -22.74 -3.63
C SER A 30 -7.48 -21.24 -3.81
N THR A 31 -7.39 -20.47 -2.71
CA THR A 31 -7.07 -19.04 -2.73
C THR A 31 -5.62 -18.72 -2.39
N ILE A 32 -4.82 -19.73 -2.03
CA ILE A 32 -3.40 -19.61 -1.66
C ILE A 32 -2.55 -20.51 -2.58
N ARG A 33 -1.23 -20.43 -2.44
CA ARG A 33 -0.28 -21.13 -3.32
C ARG A 33 0.19 -22.49 -2.79
N TRP A 34 -0.44 -23.02 -1.73
CA TRP A 34 0.00 -24.26 -1.08
C TRP A 34 -1.06 -25.36 -1.19
N ASP A 35 -0.60 -26.60 -1.06
CA ASP A 35 -1.46 -27.78 -1.13
C ASP A 35 -2.39 -27.89 0.07
N THR A 36 -3.50 -28.59 -0.15
CA THR A 36 -4.46 -28.91 0.91
C THR A 36 -3.86 -29.99 1.81
N LEU A 37 -3.75 -29.71 3.10
CA LEU A 37 -3.26 -30.67 4.08
C LEU A 37 -4.39 -31.63 4.44
N THR A 38 -4.16 -32.92 4.31
CA THR A 38 -5.18 -33.97 4.47
C THR A 38 -4.98 -34.81 5.73
N THR A 39 -3.79 -34.75 6.32
CA THR A 39 -3.41 -35.57 7.49
C THR A 39 -2.85 -34.73 8.63
N LYS A 40 -2.87 -35.28 9.85
CA LYS A 40 -2.25 -34.63 11.02
C LYS A 40 -0.73 -34.56 10.88
N GLU A 41 -0.14 -35.55 10.23
CA GLU A 41 1.30 -35.63 9.97
C GLU A 41 1.75 -34.49 9.05
N GLU A 42 1.01 -34.22 7.97
CA GLU A 42 1.24 -33.07 7.09
C GLU A 42 1.06 -31.74 7.83
N ALA A 43 0.01 -31.60 8.64
CA ALA A 43 -0.21 -30.40 9.46
C ALA A 43 0.93 -30.19 10.48
N LEU A 44 1.43 -31.26 11.10
CA LEU A 44 2.53 -31.18 12.05
C LEU A 44 3.85 -30.82 11.37
N SER A 45 4.13 -31.39 10.20
CA SER A 45 5.29 -31.02 9.37
C SER A 45 5.20 -29.55 8.95
N PHE A 46 4.04 -29.09 8.49
CA PHE A 46 3.80 -27.70 8.16
C PHE A 46 4.09 -26.75 9.33
N ILE A 47 3.61 -27.05 10.55
CA ILE A 47 3.94 -26.23 11.73
C ILE A 47 5.45 -26.16 11.95
N LYS A 48 6.13 -27.32 11.95
CA LYS A 48 7.54 -27.43 12.30
C LYS A 48 8.46 -26.78 11.28
N GLU A 49 8.15 -26.97 10.00
CA GLU A 49 9.06 -26.64 8.90
C GLU A 49 8.72 -25.29 8.25
N VAL A 50 7.44 -24.91 8.24
CA VAL A 50 6.98 -23.65 7.63
C VAL A 50 6.73 -22.59 8.68
N CYS A 51 6.00 -22.89 9.74
CA CYS A 51 5.55 -21.87 10.69
C CYS A 51 6.60 -21.49 11.74
N VAL A 52 7.09 -22.46 12.51
CA VAL A 52 8.00 -22.23 13.63
C VAL A 52 9.29 -21.49 13.25
N PRO A 53 9.92 -21.75 12.09
CA PRO A 53 11.17 -21.07 11.72
C PRO A 53 11.00 -19.59 11.34
N GLN A 54 9.77 -19.15 11.06
CA GLN A 54 9.48 -17.84 10.47
C GLN A 54 8.77 -16.94 11.49
N PRO A 55 9.37 -15.82 11.93
CA PRO A 55 8.82 -14.98 13.02
C PRO A 55 7.39 -14.48 12.75
N TRP A 56 7.08 -14.23 11.48
CA TRP A 56 5.80 -13.69 11.03
C TRP A 56 4.91 -14.74 10.38
N HIS A 57 5.21 -16.03 10.57
CA HIS A 57 4.26 -17.09 10.33
C HIS A 57 3.51 -17.39 11.63
N VAL A 58 2.40 -16.67 11.84
CA VAL A 58 1.68 -16.65 13.12
C VAL A 58 0.25 -17.14 12.97
N SER A 59 -0.23 -17.82 14.01
CA SER A 59 -1.62 -18.24 14.11
C SER A 59 -2.51 -17.03 14.39
N ILE A 60 -3.62 -16.96 13.64
CA ILE A 60 -4.73 -16.07 13.96
C ILE A 60 -5.65 -16.85 14.89
N CYS A 61 -5.83 -16.37 16.11
CA CYS A 61 -6.60 -17.06 17.13
C CYS A 61 -7.87 -16.32 17.55
N ILE A 62 -8.85 -17.10 17.99
CA ILE A 62 -10.00 -16.64 18.77
C ILE A 62 -9.98 -17.41 20.08
N ASP A 63 -9.90 -16.69 21.20
CA ASP A 63 -9.92 -17.28 22.54
C ASP A 63 -8.87 -18.43 22.66
N ASP A 64 -7.65 -18.17 22.16
CA ASP A 64 -6.47 -19.05 22.05
C ASP A 64 -6.57 -20.26 21.09
N ARG A 65 -7.74 -20.50 20.47
CA ARG A 65 -7.92 -21.51 19.42
C ARG A 65 -7.35 -21.01 18.09
N SER A 66 -6.57 -21.84 17.39
CA SER A 66 -5.99 -21.47 16.09
C SER A 66 -7.04 -21.59 14.97
N ILE A 67 -7.44 -20.48 14.36
CA ILE A 67 -8.52 -20.47 13.35
C ILE A 67 -8.07 -19.98 11.97
N GLY A 68 -6.79 -19.61 11.87
CA GLY A 68 -6.21 -19.16 10.63
C GLY A 68 -4.71 -18.94 10.74
N PHE A 69 -4.17 -18.43 9.65
CA PHE A 69 -2.76 -18.21 9.46
C PHE A 69 -2.53 -16.82 8.87
N LEU A 70 -1.57 -16.08 9.41
CA LEU A 70 -1.00 -14.89 8.79
C LEU A 70 0.48 -15.17 8.54
N TRP A 71 0.93 -14.93 7.33
CA TRP A 71 2.33 -15.10 6.95
C TRP A 71 2.88 -13.85 6.29
N VAL A 72 4.20 -13.66 6.43
CA VAL A 72 4.96 -12.62 5.77
C VAL A 72 6.12 -13.27 5.05
N ILE A 73 6.25 -12.99 3.76
CA ILE A 73 7.40 -13.41 2.95
C ILE A 73 8.41 -12.25 2.98
N HIS A 74 9.50 -12.46 3.71
CA HIS A 74 10.57 -11.47 3.87
C HIS A 74 11.48 -11.42 2.64
N PRO A 75 11.99 -10.24 2.25
CA PRO A 75 12.76 -10.04 1.02
C PRO A 75 14.19 -10.60 1.06
N ALA A 76 14.57 -11.39 2.06
CA ALA A 76 15.75 -12.25 1.91
C ALA A 76 15.54 -13.32 0.81
N MET A 77 14.30 -13.44 0.31
CA MET A 77 13.88 -14.28 -0.81
C MET A 77 13.36 -13.48 -2.02
N SER A 78 13.53 -12.15 -2.07
CA SER A 78 13.07 -11.30 -3.19
C SER A 78 14.07 -10.19 -3.51
N ASP A 79 14.08 -9.69 -4.75
CA ASP A 79 15.00 -8.62 -5.18
C ASP A 79 14.73 -7.23 -4.55
N ASP A 80 13.68 -7.08 -3.73
CA ASP A 80 13.21 -5.80 -3.18
C ASP A 80 13.26 -5.81 -1.63
N ILE A 81 14.42 -5.48 -1.06
CA ILE A 81 14.71 -5.52 0.39
C ILE A 81 13.85 -4.56 1.23
N GLU A 82 13.12 -3.64 0.61
CA GLU A 82 12.29 -2.62 1.26
C GLU A 82 10.81 -3.02 1.33
N ALA A 83 10.47 -4.22 0.86
CA ALA A 83 9.11 -4.74 0.73
C ALA A 83 8.91 -6.06 1.47
N VAL A 84 7.72 -6.29 2.01
CA VAL A 84 7.29 -7.65 2.39
C VAL A 84 5.94 -7.98 1.79
N GLU A 85 5.74 -9.24 1.40
CA GLU A 85 4.43 -9.74 1.00
C GLU A 85 3.72 -10.33 2.22
N ILE A 86 2.53 -9.81 2.55
CA ILE A 86 1.66 -10.36 3.59
C ILE A 86 0.55 -11.20 2.96
N GLY A 87 0.27 -12.33 3.57
CA GLY A 87 -0.87 -13.16 3.22
C GLY A 87 -1.59 -13.68 4.47
N TYR A 88 -2.82 -14.12 4.27
CA TYR A 88 -3.60 -14.73 5.34
C TYR A 88 -4.57 -15.79 4.80
N ALA A 89 -4.94 -16.73 5.68
CA ALA A 89 -5.96 -17.73 5.45
C ALA A 89 -6.77 -17.91 6.74
N ILE A 90 -8.09 -18.04 6.65
CA ILE A 90 -8.98 -18.25 7.80
C ILE A 90 -9.97 -19.36 7.46
N ALA A 91 -10.31 -20.21 8.44
CA ALA A 91 -11.30 -21.27 8.24
C ALA A 91 -12.67 -20.69 7.83
N VAL A 92 -13.38 -21.41 6.96
CA VAL A 92 -14.59 -20.92 6.28
C VAL A 92 -15.67 -20.45 7.24
N GLU A 93 -15.82 -21.13 8.38
CA GLU A 93 -16.80 -20.79 9.42
C GLU A 93 -16.61 -19.38 10.03
N TYR A 94 -15.42 -18.80 9.88
CA TYR A 94 -15.07 -17.46 10.39
C TYR A 94 -15.08 -16.37 9.32
N TRP A 95 -15.45 -16.68 8.07
CA TRP A 95 -15.52 -15.68 6.99
C TRP A 95 -16.63 -14.66 7.22
N GLY A 96 -16.42 -13.43 6.74
CA GLY A 96 -17.41 -12.36 6.84
C GLY A 96 -17.54 -11.71 8.23
N GLN A 97 -16.81 -12.20 9.23
CA GLN A 97 -16.89 -11.71 10.61
C GLN A 97 -15.84 -10.62 10.95
N GLY A 98 -15.09 -10.13 9.97
CA GLY A 98 -14.07 -9.08 10.15
C GLY A 98 -12.77 -9.52 10.84
N ILE A 99 -12.60 -10.81 11.12
CA ILE A 99 -11.44 -11.35 11.84
C ILE A 99 -10.14 -11.12 11.07
N ALA A 100 -10.09 -11.44 9.78
CA ALA A 100 -8.90 -11.23 8.95
C ALA A 100 -8.48 -9.75 8.88
N THR A 101 -9.44 -8.83 8.74
CA THR A 101 -9.18 -7.39 8.77
C THR A 101 -8.56 -6.96 10.11
N LYS A 102 -9.10 -7.44 11.23
CA LYS A 102 -8.57 -7.12 12.57
C LYS A 102 -7.17 -7.73 12.77
N ALA A 103 -6.95 -8.96 12.30
CA ALA A 103 -5.65 -9.60 12.31
C ALA A 103 -4.60 -8.79 11.53
N LEU A 104 -4.91 -8.36 10.30
CA LEU A 104 -4.01 -7.53 9.50
C LEU A 104 -3.72 -6.18 10.18
N LYS A 105 -4.74 -5.49 10.72
CA LYS A 105 -4.53 -4.22 11.45
C LYS A 105 -3.66 -4.38 12.70
N MET A 106 -3.68 -5.54 13.35
CA MET A 106 -2.78 -5.85 14.46
C MET A 106 -1.36 -6.18 14.01
N ALA A 107 -1.22 -6.84 12.86
CA ALA A 107 0.06 -7.28 12.32
C ALA A 107 0.86 -6.13 11.69
N ILE A 108 0.24 -5.34 10.81
CA ILE A 108 0.91 -4.34 9.97
C ILE A 108 1.83 -3.39 10.77
N PRO A 109 1.38 -2.71 11.84
CA PRO A 109 2.26 -1.82 12.61
C PRO A 109 3.43 -2.54 13.28
N ARG A 110 3.21 -3.79 13.71
CA ARG A 110 4.24 -4.61 14.34
C ARG A 110 5.27 -5.09 13.32
N ILE A 111 4.85 -5.44 12.11
CA ILE A 111 5.74 -5.82 11.01
C ILE A 111 6.68 -4.66 10.68
N PHE A 112 6.18 -3.44 10.57
CA PHE A 112 7.02 -2.24 10.36
C PHE A 112 8.00 -2.00 11.51
N ASN A 113 7.60 -2.27 12.75
CA ASN A 113 8.51 -2.16 13.90
C ASN A 113 9.60 -3.23 13.91
N ASP A 114 9.25 -4.47 13.56
CA ASP A 114 10.17 -5.62 13.56
C ASP A 114 11.15 -5.57 12.36
N PHE A 115 10.74 -4.94 11.26
CA PHE A 115 11.53 -4.77 10.05
C PHE A 115 11.67 -3.28 9.68
N PRO A 116 12.49 -2.49 10.41
CA PRO A 116 12.58 -1.05 10.20
C PRO A 116 13.10 -0.64 8.81
N GLN A 117 13.70 -1.55 8.05
CA GLN A 117 14.16 -1.34 6.68
C GLN A 117 13.02 -1.38 5.65
N ILE A 118 11.87 -1.95 5.99
CA ILE A 118 10.76 -2.03 5.04
C ILE A 118 10.02 -0.70 5.04
N VAL A 119 9.67 -0.24 3.86
CA VAL A 119 8.87 0.97 3.68
C VAL A 119 7.47 0.64 3.16
N LYS A 120 7.22 -0.62 2.80
CA LYS A 120 5.91 -1.09 2.31
C LYS A 120 5.55 -2.53 2.69
N ILE A 121 4.24 -2.79 2.65
CA ILE A 121 3.64 -4.12 2.67
C ILE A 121 2.81 -4.28 1.41
N ILE A 122 3.03 -5.38 0.68
CA ILE A 122 2.23 -5.78 -0.48
C ILE A 122 1.40 -7.02 -0.14
N ALA A 123 0.27 -7.21 -0.82
CA ALA A 123 -0.52 -8.44 -0.71
C ALA A 123 -1.05 -8.85 -2.08
N CYS A 124 -1.06 -10.15 -2.34
CA CYS A 124 -1.61 -10.71 -3.57
C CYS A 124 -2.94 -11.41 -3.27
N ALA A 125 -4.04 -10.90 -3.83
CA ALA A 125 -5.33 -11.58 -3.82
C ALA A 125 -5.73 -11.99 -5.24
N ILE A 126 -6.23 -13.22 -5.40
CA ILE A 126 -6.76 -13.68 -6.70
C ILE A 126 -7.88 -12.74 -7.14
N SER A 127 -7.89 -12.32 -8.40
CA SER A 127 -8.82 -11.32 -8.95
C SER A 127 -10.30 -11.63 -8.70
N LYS A 128 -10.67 -12.92 -8.69
CA LYS A 128 -12.04 -13.40 -8.42
C LYS A 128 -12.42 -13.36 -6.93
N ASN A 129 -11.45 -13.31 -6.00
CA ASN A 129 -11.70 -13.33 -4.56
C ASN A 129 -12.04 -11.94 -4.01
N LYS A 130 -13.23 -11.43 -4.34
CA LYS A 130 -13.72 -10.11 -3.90
C LYS A 130 -13.83 -9.97 -2.37
N ALA A 131 -13.91 -11.07 -1.63
CA ALA A 131 -13.89 -11.03 -0.18
C ALA A 131 -12.52 -10.61 0.35
N SER A 132 -11.43 -11.16 -0.19
CA SER A 132 -10.08 -10.77 0.23
C SER A 132 -9.69 -9.36 -0.18
N HIS A 133 -10.08 -8.89 -1.37
CA HIS A 133 -9.89 -7.48 -1.76
C HIS A 133 -10.46 -6.52 -0.70
N ARG A 134 -11.72 -6.73 -0.30
CA ARG A 134 -12.35 -5.93 0.78
C ARG A 134 -11.67 -6.05 2.14
N VAL A 135 -11.05 -7.18 2.45
CA VAL A 135 -10.30 -7.35 3.70
C VAL A 135 -9.02 -6.53 3.67
N LEU A 136 -8.28 -6.57 2.56
CA LEU A 136 -7.04 -5.83 2.34
C LEU A 136 -7.30 -4.32 2.33
N GLU A 137 -8.30 -3.86 1.59
CA GLU A 137 -8.77 -2.47 1.58
C GLU A 137 -9.07 -1.98 3.01
N LYS A 138 -9.93 -2.71 3.74
CA LYS A 138 -10.27 -2.35 5.12
C LYS A 138 -9.09 -2.42 6.08
N ALA A 139 -8.04 -3.17 5.74
CA ALA A 139 -6.80 -3.22 6.51
C ALA A 139 -5.82 -2.08 6.16
N GLY A 140 -6.16 -1.25 5.17
CA GLY A 140 -5.39 -0.07 4.75
C GLY A 140 -4.49 -0.31 3.54
N LEU A 141 -4.64 -1.43 2.81
CA LEU A 141 -3.92 -1.65 1.56
C LEU A 141 -4.71 -1.09 0.38
N THR A 142 -4.01 -0.45 -0.55
CA THR A 142 -4.61 0.16 -1.74
C THR A 142 -4.69 -0.83 -2.90
N ASP A 143 -5.85 -0.93 -3.57
CA ASP A 143 -6.02 -1.72 -4.80
C ASP A 143 -5.34 -1.01 -5.99
N VAL A 144 -4.70 -1.79 -6.86
CA VAL A 144 -4.14 -1.33 -8.13
C VAL A 144 -5.21 -0.72 -9.03
N ASP A 145 -6.45 -1.22 -8.96
CA ASP A 145 -7.58 -0.66 -9.72
C ASP A 145 -7.90 0.78 -9.29
N ASP A 146 -7.68 1.13 -8.02
CA ASP A 146 -7.83 2.50 -7.54
C ASP A 146 -6.68 3.41 -7.99
N ILE A 147 -5.48 2.86 -8.19
CA ILE A 147 -4.38 3.61 -8.81
C ILE A 147 -4.71 3.91 -10.27
N LEU A 148 -5.25 2.93 -11.01
CA LEU A 148 -5.68 3.12 -12.40
C LEU A 148 -6.81 4.14 -12.56
N LEU A 149 -7.63 4.37 -11.52
CA LEU A 149 -8.69 5.39 -11.54
C LEU A 149 -8.17 6.79 -11.89
N TRP A 150 -7.00 7.16 -11.38
CA TRP A 150 -6.38 8.46 -11.66
C TRP A 150 -5.18 8.34 -12.60
N ALA A 151 -4.37 7.27 -12.50
CA ALA A 151 -3.18 7.10 -13.31
C ALA A 151 -3.47 6.63 -14.75
N GLY A 152 -4.63 6.01 -14.98
CA GLY A 152 -5.08 5.55 -16.29
C GLY A 152 -5.92 6.55 -17.08
N ASP A 153 -6.26 7.70 -16.50
CA ASP A 153 -7.05 8.74 -17.17
C ASP A 153 -6.14 9.79 -17.81
N LYS A 154 -6.12 9.85 -19.15
CA LYS A 154 -5.35 10.85 -19.91
C LYS A 154 -5.65 12.30 -19.52
N ARG A 155 -6.86 12.60 -19.05
CA ARG A 155 -7.24 13.94 -18.60
C ARG A 155 -6.49 14.33 -17.33
N VAL A 156 -6.16 13.35 -16.49
CA VAL A 156 -5.31 13.53 -15.31
C VAL A 156 -3.85 13.58 -15.73
N THR A 157 -3.38 12.57 -16.46
CA THR A 157 -1.95 12.39 -16.74
C THR A 157 -1.37 13.43 -17.71
N SER A 158 -2.21 14.04 -18.57
CA SER A 158 -1.79 15.17 -19.43
C SER A 158 -1.31 16.41 -18.67
N THR A 159 -1.48 16.44 -17.35
CA THR A 159 -1.04 17.55 -16.49
C THR A 159 0.20 17.24 -15.65
N ILE A 160 0.75 16.03 -15.77
CA ILE A 160 1.89 15.52 -14.99
C ILE A 160 2.98 14.95 -15.91
N ARG A 161 4.15 14.60 -15.37
CA ARG A 161 5.35 14.15 -16.11
C ARG A 161 5.48 12.62 -16.30
N TRP A 162 4.39 11.88 -16.22
CA TRP A 162 4.35 10.41 -16.13
C TRP A 162 3.41 9.88 -17.21
N ASP A 163 3.65 8.66 -17.67
CA ASP A 163 2.79 8.04 -18.67
C ASP A 163 1.41 7.64 -18.11
N THR A 164 0.45 7.56 -19.03
CA THR A 164 -0.86 7.01 -18.69
C THR A 164 -0.73 5.52 -18.50
N LEU A 165 -1.02 5.03 -17.29
CA LEU A 165 -0.93 3.61 -16.97
C LEU A 165 -2.19 2.93 -17.47
N THR A 166 -2.06 2.08 -18.49
CA THR A 166 -3.19 1.44 -19.17
C THR A 166 -3.44 0.01 -18.71
N THR A 167 -2.47 -0.59 -18.00
CA THR A 167 -2.52 -1.96 -17.52
C THR A 167 -2.22 -2.07 -16.02
N LYS A 168 -2.63 -3.18 -15.40
CA LYS A 168 -2.32 -3.45 -13.99
C LYS A 168 -0.82 -3.67 -13.79
N GLU A 169 -0.16 -4.25 -14.78
CA GLU A 169 1.28 -4.50 -14.77
C GLU A 169 2.07 -3.17 -14.77
N GLU A 170 1.67 -2.21 -15.62
CA GLU A 170 2.23 -0.86 -15.61
C GLU A 170 1.98 -0.17 -14.26
N ALA A 171 0.77 -0.28 -13.70
CA ALA A 171 0.46 0.27 -12.38
C ALA A 171 1.26 -0.39 -11.25
N LEU A 172 1.52 -1.69 -11.32
CA LEU A 172 2.34 -2.41 -10.35
C LEU A 172 3.82 -2.01 -10.45
N SER A 173 4.38 -1.93 -11.67
CA SER A 173 5.75 -1.44 -11.90
C SER A 173 5.86 0.00 -11.41
N PHE A 174 4.88 0.84 -11.73
CA PHE A 174 4.78 2.21 -11.26
C PHE A 174 4.84 2.32 -9.73
N ILE A 175 4.00 1.55 -9.03
CA ILE A 175 4.00 1.51 -7.57
C ILE A 175 5.38 1.06 -7.08
N LYS A 176 5.90 -0.06 -7.60
CA LYS A 176 7.14 -0.68 -7.12
C LYS A 176 8.36 0.21 -7.33
N GLU A 177 8.49 0.83 -8.49
CA GLU A 177 9.71 1.51 -8.93
C GLU A 177 9.68 3.01 -8.64
N VAL A 178 8.50 3.61 -8.61
CA VAL A 178 8.37 5.05 -8.41
C VAL A 178 7.77 5.41 -7.05
N CYS A 179 6.64 4.83 -6.68
CA CYS A 179 5.99 5.23 -5.42
C CYS A 179 6.77 4.74 -4.20
N VAL A 180 7.24 3.50 -4.25
CA VAL A 180 7.80 2.86 -3.06
C VAL A 180 9.10 3.48 -2.59
N PRO A 181 10.11 3.73 -3.46
CA PRO A 181 11.41 4.19 -2.99
C PRO A 181 11.39 5.60 -2.41
N GLN A 182 10.23 6.28 -2.45
CA GLN A 182 10.08 7.70 -2.16
C GLN A 182 9.05 7.88 -1.03
N PRO A 183 9.47 8.25 0.20
CA PRO A 183 8.58 8.29 1.36
C PRO A 183 7.43 9.30 1.23
N TRP A 184 7.57 10.27 0.33
CA TRP A 184 6.57 11.29 0.05
C TRP A 184 5.75 11.05 -1.23
N HIS A 185 5.86 9.86 -1.83
CA HIS A 185 4.96 9.40 -2.88
C HIS A 185 3.78 8.67 -2.25
N VAL A 186 2.77 9.45 -1.85
CA VAL A 186 1.67 8.98 -1.02
C VAL A 186 0.33 9.08 -1.74
N SER A 187 -0.57 8.15 -1.44
CA SER A 187 -1.93 8.19 -1.95
C SER A 187 -2.76 9.28 -1.23
N ILE A 188 -3.62 9.94 -1.99
CA ILE A 188 -4.70 10.77 -1.44
C ILE A 188 -5.93 9.87 -1.38
N CYS A 189 -6.41 9.58 -0.16
CA CYS A 189 -7.51 8.64 0.04
C CYS A 189 -8.81 9.30 0.53
N ILE A 190 -9.95 8.74 0.12
CA ILE A 190 -11.28 8.95 0.71
C ILE A 190 -11.87 7.58 1.01
N ASP A 191 -12.33 7.36 2.25
CA ASP A 191 -12.91 6.09 2.71
C ASP A 191 -12.03 4.87 2.36
N ASP A 192 -10.72 4.99 2.66
CA ASP A 192 -9.67 3.99 2.38
C ASP A 192 -9.42 3.69 0.88
N ARG A 193 -10.06 4.42 -0.03
CA ARG A 193 -9.88 4.31 -1.48
C ARG A 193 -8.87 5.34 -2.00
N SER A 194 -7.89 4.92 -2.79
CA SER A 194 -6.95 5.83 -3.46
C SER A 194 -7.66 6.58 -4.59
N ILE A 195 -7.79 7.90 -4.46
CA ILE A 195 -8.45 8.76 -5.46
C ILE A 195 -7.48 9.70 -6.14
N GLY A 196 -6.21 9.62 -5.76
CA GLY A 196 -5.17 10.49 -6.26
C GLY A 196 -3.85 10.22 -5.57
N PHE A 197 -2.91 11.10 -5.84
CA PHE A 197 -1.52 10.91 -5.51
C PHE A 197 -0.87 12.25 -5.25
N LEU A 198 0.00 12.29 -4.26
CA LEU A 198 0.85 13.42 -3.91
C LEU A 198 2.28 12.91 -3.90
N TRP A 199 3.17 13.66 -4.55
CA TRP A 199 4.58 13.31 -4.60
C TRP A 199 5.44 14.52 -4.27
N VAL A 200 6.63 14.25 -3.72
CA VAL A 200 7.67 15.24 -3.47
C VAL A 200 8.94 14.78 -4.15
N ILE A 201 9.55 15.66 -4.94
CA ILE A 201 10.87 15.45 -5.53
C ILE A 201 11.89 15.98 -4.53
N HIS A 202 12.74 15.08 -4.02
CA HIS A 202 13.70 15.37 -2.96
C HIS A 202 14.76 16.41 -3.41
N PRO A 203 15.25 17.28 -2.51
CA PRO A 203 16.25 18.29 -2.86
C PRO A 203 17.54 17.70 -3.41
N ALA A 204 17.92 16.48 -3.00
CA ALA A 204 19.11 15.78 -3.53
C ALA A 204 18.98 15.38 -5.01
N MET A 205 17.77 15.49 -5.58
CA MET A 205 17.51 15.31 -7.02
C MET A 205 17.30 16.66 -7.74
N SER A 206 17.56 17.77 -7.05
CA SER A 206 17.42 19.16 -7.50
C SER A 206 18.74 19.90 -7.30
N ASP A 207 19.00 20.93 -8.12
CA ASP A 207 20.14 21.82 -7.92
C ASP A 207 19.95 22.78 -6.72
N ASP A 208 18.72 22.87 -6.19
CA ASP A 208 18.33 23.71 -5.04
C ASP A 208 18.06 22.81 -3.81
N ILE A 209 19.09 22.64 -2.98
CA ILE A 209 19.03 21.80 -1.77
C ILE A 209 18.12 22.38 -0.67
N GLU A 210 17.73 23.65 -0.79
CA GLU A 210 16.86 24.35 0.17
C GLU A 210 15.37 24.29 -0.24
N ALA A 211 15.05 23.54 -1.30
CA ALA A 211 13.70 23.43 -1.84
C ALA A 211 13.32 21.99 -2.18
N VAL A 212 12.02 21.69 -2.06
CA VAL A 212 11.42 20.51 -2.71
C VAL A 212 10.39 20.93 -3.74
N GLU A 213 10.23 20.13 -4.79
CA GLU A 213 9.09 20.24 -5.70
C GLU A 213 7.98 19.30 -5.24
N ILE A 214 6.78 19.82 -5.00
CA ILE A 214 5.57 19.03 -4.72
C ILE A 214 4.66 18.98 -5.95
N GLY A 215 4.07 17.83 -6.19
CA GLY A 215 3.03 17.65 -7.18
C GLY A 215 1.87 16.82 -6.67
N TYR A 216 0.75 16.91 -7.37
CA TYR A 216 -0.43 16.11 -7.06
C TYR A 216 -1.24 15.78 -8.31
N ALA A 217 -2.00 14.69 -8.23
CA ALA A 217 -2.99 14.26 -9.21
C ALA A 217 -4.22 13.76 -8.47
N ILE A 218 -5.40 14.00 -9.04
CA ILE A 218 -6.69 13.56 -8.48
C ILE A 218 -7.53 13.02 -9.64
N ALA A 219 -8.24 11.91 -9.43
CA ALA A 219 -9.18 11.38 -10.42
C ALA A 219 -10.27 12.41 -10.78
N VAL A 220 -10.69 12.40 -12.05
CA VAL A 220 -11.56 13.44 -12.64
C VAL A 220 -12.87 13.62 -11.87
N GLU A 221 -13.44 12.52 -11.36
CA GLU A 221 -14.70 12.54 -10.60
C GLU A 221 -14.62 13.31 -9.27
N TYR A 222 -13.41 13.56 -8.75
CA TYR A 222 -13.14 14.29 -7.52
C TYR A 222 -12.70 15.74 -7.74
N TRP A 223 -12.67 16.21 -8.99
CA TRP A 223 -12.28 17.59 -9.29
C TRP A 223 -13.30 18.61 -8.78
N GLY A 224 -12.81 19.81 -8.43
CA GLY A 224 -13.66 20.90 -7.96
C GLY A 224 -14.16 20.77 -6.52
N GLN A 225 -13.89 19.65 -5.84
CA GLN A 225 -14.37 19.37 -4.48
C GLN A 225 -13.43 19.86 -3.36
N GLY A 226 -12.33 20.55 -3.70
CA GLY A 226 -11.37 21.08 -2.72
C GLY A 226 -10.41 20.04 -2.11
N ILE A 227 -10.48 18.79 -2.55
CA ILE A 227 -9.68 17.66 -2.04
C ILE A 227 -8.17 17.92 -2.18
N ALA A 228 -7.70 18.30 -3.36
CA ALA A 228 -6.27 18.58 -3.58
C ALA A 228 -5.75 19.70 -2.66
N THR A 229 -6.52 20.78 -2.47
CA THR A 229 -6.15 21.87 -1.54
C THR A 229 -6.03 21.35 -0.11
N LYS A 230 -6.96 20.51 0.33
CA LYS A 230 -6.91 19.91 1.68
C LYS A 230 -5.70 18.99 1.83
N ALA A 231 -5.45 18.12 0.86
CA ALA A 231 -4.29 17.22 0.85
C ALA A 231 -2.97 17.99 0.93
N LEU A 232 -2.79 19.03 0.12
CA LEU A 232 -1.60 19.89 0.17
C LEU A 232 -1.43 20.57 1.54
N LYS A 233 -2.50 21.14 2.11
CA LYS A 233 -2.43 21.76 3.45
C LYS A 233 -2.06 20.79 4.57
N MET A 234 -2.43 19.52 4.44
CA MET A 234 -2.04 18.47 5.38
C MET A 234 -0.59 18.04 5.19
N ALA A 235 -0.13 17.95 3.94
CA ALA A 235 1.22 17.51 3.60
C ALA A 235 2.28 18.56 3.97
N ILE A 236 2.07 19.84 3.62
CA ILE A 236 3.07 20.91 3.71
C ILE A 236 3.75 21.00 5.10
N PRO A 237 3.02 21.07 6.24
CA PRO A 237 3.67 21.16 7.54
C PRO A 237 4.53 19.93 7.88
N ARG A 238 4.11 18.75 7.45
CA ARG A 238 4.86 17.50 7.63
C ARG A 238 6.11 17.47 6.75
N ILE A 239 6.02 17.93 5.51
CA ILE A 239 7.18 18.01 4.59
C ILE A 239 8.28 18.89 5.21
N PHE A 240 7.93 20.07 5.76
CA PHE A 240 8.91 20.91 6.46
C PHE A 240 9.49 20.25 7.72
N ASN A 241 8.70 19.45 8.42
CA ASN A 241 9.20 18.70 9.58
C ASN A 241 10.17 17.57 9.17
N ASP A 242 9.86 16.88 8.08
CA ASP A 242 10.64 15.73 7.61
C ASP A 242 11.91 16.17 6.85
N PHE A 243 11.91 17.39 6.29
CA PHE A 243 13.05 18.01 5.63
C PHE A 243 13.41 19.35 6.29
N PRO A 244 14.03 19.36 7.49
CA PRO A 244 14.30 20.59 8.25
C PRO A 244 15.27 21.55 7.55
N GLN A 245 15.99 21.11 6.53
CA GLN A 245 16.91 21.93 5.72
C GLN A 245 16.22 22.81 4.67
N ILE A 246 14.96 22.53 4.33
CA ILE A 246 14.27 23.28 3.27
C ILE A 246 13.68 24.56 3.84
N VAL A 247 13.73 25.63 3.05
CA VAL A 247 13.15 26.93 3.41
C VAL A 247 11.91 27.25 2.58
N LYS A 248 11.66 26.48 1.50
CA LYS A 248 10.51 26.66 0.61
C LYS A 248 10.07 25.35 -0.03
N ILE A 249 8.80 25.32 -0.46
CA ILE A 249 8.23 24.26 -1.30
C ILE A 249 7.81 24.91 -2.61
N ILE A 250 8.20 24.31 -3.73
CA ILE A 250 7.88 24.75 -5.09
C ILE A 250 6.82 23.80 -5.67
N ALA A 251 5.93 24.33 -6.49
CA ALA A 251 5.01 23.52 -7.28
C ALA A 251 4.98 24.03 -8.72
N CYS A 252 5.11 23.12 -9.68
CA CYS A 252 5.05 23.44 -11.11
C CYS A 252 3.68 23.03 -11.67
N ALA A 253 2.97 23.96 -12.31
CA ALA A 253 1.74 23.69 -13.02
C ALA A 253 1.86 24.16 -14.48
N ILE A 254 1.24 23.41 -15.40
CA ILE A 254 1.16 23.82 -16.80
C ILE A 254 0.44 25.17 -16.88
N SER A 255 1.01 26.13 -17.60
CA SER A 255 0.53 27.52 -17.66
C SER A 255 -0.95 27.67 -18.04
N LYS A 256 -1.49 26.75 -18.85
CA LYS A 256 -2.90 26.73 -19.26
C LYS A 256 -3.83 26.09 -18.21
N ASN A 257 -3.30 25.39 -17.20
CA ASN A 257 -4.05 24.69 -16.17
C ASN A 257 -4.47 25.63 -15.02
N LYS A 258 -5.47 26.48 -15.32
CA LYS A 258 -6.07 27.41 -14.34
C LYS A 258 -6.68 26.72 -13.11
N ALA A 259 -7.04 25.44 -13.21
CA ALA A 259 -7.57 24.70 -12.08
C ALA A 259 -6.50 24.45 -11.03
N SER A 260 -5.32 23.96 -11.45
CA SER A 260 -4.21 23.73 -10.53
C SER A 260 -3.64 25.01 -9.94
N HIS A 261 -3.60 26.11 -10.71
CA HIS A 261 -3.20 27.41 -10.17
C HIS A 261 -4.06 27.81 -8.96
N ARG A 262 -5.39 27.71 -9.09
CA ARG A 262 -6.32 28.03 -8.00
C ARG A 262 -6.19 27.08 -6.80
N VAL A 263 -5.85 25.81 -7.04
CA VAL A 263 -5.60 24.85 -5.95
C VAL A 263 -4.36 25.26 -5.16
N LEU A 264 -3.26 25.56 -5.86
CA LEU A 264 -1.99 25.98 -5.27
C LEU A 264 -2.13 27.30 -4.51
N GLU A 265 -2.77 28.32 -5.10
CA GLU A 265 -3.07 29.59 -4.42
C GLU A 265 -3.84 29.37 -3.11
N LYS A 266 -4.92 28.56 -3.15
CA LYS A 266 -5.70 28.23 -1.96
C LYS A 266 -4.94 27.41 -0.92
N ALA A 267 -3.92 26.66 -1.34
CA ALA A 267 -3.01 25.92 -0.47
C ALA A 267 -1.91 26.80 0.14
N GLY A 268 -1.78 28.06 -0.29
CA GLY A 268 -0.81 29.02 0.25
C GLY A 268 0.41 29.26 -0.64
N PHE A 269 0.43 28.74 -1.88
CA PHE A 269 1.49 29.04 -2.83
C PHE A 269 1.30 30.43 -3.45
N HIS A 270 2.42 31.09 -3.70
CA HIS A 270 2.47 32.37 -4.40
C HIS A 270 3.07 32.15 -5.79
N TYR A 271 2.47 32.76 -6.81
CA TYR A 271 3.02 32.72 -8.16
C TYR A 271 4.36 33.46 -8.21
N GLU A 272 5.40 32.78 -8.71
CA GLU A 272 6.74 33.34 -8.86
C GLU A 272 7.03 33.73 -10.31
N ARG A 273 6.99 32.77 -11.24
CA ARG A 273 7.31 32.98 -12.66
C ARG A 273 6.73 31.90 -13.58
N ILE A 274 6.71 32.19 -14.88
CA ILE A 274 6.58 31.18 -15.94
C ILE A 274 7.98 30.78 -16.38
N VAL A 275 8.20 29.48 -16.52
CA VAL A 275 9.44 28.91 -17.05
C VAL A 275 9.12 28.18 -18.35
N THR A 276 9.92 28.42 -19.38
CA THR A 276 9.86 27.65 -20.64
C THR A 276 10.94 26.59 -20.58
N LEU A 277 10.55 25.32 -20.53
CA LEU A 277 11.49 24.20 -20.62
C LEU A 277 11.88 24.03 -22.10
N GLN A 278 13.18 24.13 -22.42
CA GLN A 278 13.71 23.84 -23.75
C GLN A 278 14.28 22.41 -23.77
N GLY A 279 13.71 21.53 -24.60
CA GLY A 279 14.09 20.12 -24.73
C GLY A 279 12.87 19.20 -24.93
N GLU A 280 13.10 17.93 -25.28
CA GLU A 280 12.05 16.90 -25.20
C GLU A 280 11.68 16.69 -23.73
N PHE A 281 10.37 16.60 -23.46
CA PHE A 281 9.84 16.30 -22.13
C PHE A 281 10.24 14.87 -21.76
N LYS A 282 11.40 14.68 -21.11
CA LYS A 282 11.75 13.39 -20.52
C LYS A 282 10.73 13.07 -19.44
N LYS A 283 10.03 11.94 -19.61
CA LYS A 283 9.13 11.44 -18.57
C LYS A 283 9.96 10.85 -17.44
N TYR A 284 9.38 10.82 -16.25
CA TYR A 284 10.04 10.17 -15.12
C TYR A 284 10.31 8.69 -15.47
N GLY A 285 11.58 8.30 -15.56
CA GLY A 285 12.01 6.94 -15.97
C GLY A 285 12.78 6.88 -17.30
N ASP A 286 12.78 7.95 -18.10
CA ASP A 286 13.60 8.01 -19.32
C ASP A 286 15.08 8.21 -18.96
N LYS A 287 15.90 7.17 -19.13
CA LYS A 287 17.37 7.27 -19.02
C LYS A 287 17.93 8.30 -20.01
#